data_AF-A0A3P9HQW7-F1
#
_entry.id   AF-A0A3P9HQW7-F1
#
_cell.length_a   1.000
_cell.length_b   1.000
_cell.length_c   1.000
_cell.angle_alpha   90.00
_cell.angle_beta   90.00
_cell.angle_gamma   90.00
#
_symmetry.space_group_name_H-M   'P 1'
#
loop_
_entity.id
_entity.type
_entity.pdbx_description
1 polymer ?
#
loop_
_entity_poly.entity_id
_entity_poly.type
_entity_poly.pdbx_seq_one_letter_code
_entity_poly.pdbx_strand_id
1 'polypeptide(L)'
;MAQIILCLITFILSLIRGFSSHTYLIYAMFTWVFCPIMTLFITVIEMFKLDIILNMFCMDWGDFTTGMAMSSTLMTVSVAITYANFYICKTCLYNWIVTVFAFLSGFVYTLEVVKDKFFDKKKGSYLAALPGFWKVMEAFVSCMIFVSLTGYKDSPALILCVIAYIIPFPILPVIIATNIFKKLKQCLPFNLDRFVFIFLVISVLLYIFAAIMWPVFMFRNNPRPKTCPASYCIWAIQFMVAFLTVVNLILFTLDLIFTLLGICNFKRT
;
A
#
# COMPACT_ATOMS: atom_id res chain seq x y z
N MET A 1 4.71 21.15 0.48
CA MET A 1 5.56 21.71 1.56
C MET A 1 5.04 21.40 2.97
N ALA A 2 3.78 21.71 3.33
CA ALA A 2 3.25 21.42 4.68
C ALA A 2 3.35 19.94 5.09
N GLN A 3 3.12 19.02 4.16
CA GLN A 3 3.27 17.57 4.37
C GLN A 3 4.67 17.16 4.80
N ILE A 4 5.70 17.75 4.17
CA ILE A 4 7.10 17.45 4.46
C ILE A 4 7.41 17.82 5.91
N ILE A 5 7.01 19.04 6.31
CA ILE A 5 7.21 19.55 7.66
C ILE A 5 6.48 18.66 8.68
N LEU A 6 5.21 18.33 8.45
CA LEU A 6 4.43 17.50 9.36
C LEU A 6 5.01 16.09 9.51
N CYS A 7 5.44 15.45 8.43
CA CYS A 7 6.11 14.14 8.47
C CYS A 7 7.42 14.18 9.28
N LEU A 8 8.25 15.20 9.06
CA LEU A 8 9.51 15.36 9.79
C LEU A 8 9.26 15.63 11.29
N ILE A 9 8.25 16.44 11.62
CA ILE A 9 7.84 16.67 13.01
C ILE A 9 7.37 15.35 13.65
N THR A 10 6.50 14.58 12.97
CA THR A 10 6.07 13.26 13.50
C THR A 10 7.22 12.31 13.72
N PHE A 11 8.20 12.31 12.80
CA PHE A 11 9.38 11.47 12.90
C PHE A 11 10.24 11.85 14.12
N ILE A 12 10.54 13.13 14.29
CA ILE A 12 11.33 13.63 15.43
C ILE A 12 10.62 13.34 16.76
N LEU A 13 9.31 13.58 16.84
CA LEU A 13 8.53 13.25 18.03
C LEU A 13 8.59 11.74 18.31
N SER A 14 8.44 10.90 17.29
CA SER A 14 8.55 9.46 17.49
C SER A 14 9.96 9.01 17.94
N LEU A 15 11.02 9.66 17.45
CA LEU A 15 12.40 9.36 17.87
C LEU A 15 12.65 9.69 19.35
N ILE A 16 12.13 10.83 19.82
CA ILE A 16 12.28 11.26 21.22
C ILE A 16 11.61 10.26 22.18
N ARG A 17 10.54 9.58 21.74
CA ARG A 17 9.91 8.49 22.51
C ARG A 17 10.84 7.30 22.77
N GLY A 18 11.82 7.08 21.90
CA GLY A 18 12.67 5.91 21.90
C GLY A 18 12.22 4.82 20.91
N PHE A 19 13.21 4.06 20.43
CA PHE A 19 13.02 3.00 19.44
C PHE A 19 12.49 1.72 20.11
N SER A 20 11.51 1.08 19.48
CA SER A 20 11.01 -0.24 19.88
C SER A 20 11.06 -1.19 18.68
N SER A 21 11.42 -2.45 18.90
CA SER A 21 11.53 -3.47 17.84
C SER A 21 10.19 -3.95 17.26
N HIS A 22 9.08 -3.27 17.55
CA HIS A 22 7.78 -3.59 16.97
C HIS A 22 7.72 -3.23 15.49
N THR A 23 7.28 -4.16 14.65
CA THR A 23 7.18 -4.00 13.19
C THR A 23 6.37 -2.77 12.77
N TYR A 24 5.28 -2.46 13.48
CA TYR A 24 4.46 -1.28 13.22
C TYR A 24 5.16 0.05 13.50
N LEU A 25 6.06 0.11 14.50
CA LEU A 25 6.86 1.31 14.74
C LEU A 25 7.92 1.49 13.65
N ILE A 26 8.57 0.41 13.24
CA ILE A 26 9.54 0.43 12.14
C ILE A 26 8.86 0.92 10.86
N TYR A 27 7.67 0.40 10.56
CA TYR A 27 6.85 0.84 9.43
C TYR A 27 6.45 2.33 9.53
N ALA A 28 6.07 2.80 10.72
CA ALA A 28 5.76 4.22 10.96
C ALA A 28 6.97 5.13 10.70
N MET A 29 8.14 4.78 11.24
CA MET A 29 9.38 5.52 11.03
C MET A 29 9.78 5.55 9.56
N PHE A 30 9.70 4.40 8.86
CA PHE A 30 9.97 4.32 7.43
C PHE A 30 9.06 5.27 6.65
N THR A 31 7.76 5.25 6.93
CA THR A 31 6.77 6.08 6.23
C THR A 31 7.03 7.58 6.44
N TRP A 32 7.28 8.00 7.68
CA TRP A 32 7.53 9.42 7.99
C TRP A 32 8.85 9.96 7.43
N VAL A 33 9.75 9.09 6.96
CA VAL A 33 10.98 9.49 6.26
C VAL A 33 10.84 9.35 4.75
N PHE A 34 10.28 8.23 4.28
CA PHE A 34 10.14 7.92 2.86
C PHE A 34 9.20 8.91 2.15
N CYS A 35 8.01 9.17 2.70
CA CYS A 35 7.04 10.08 2.09
C CYS A 35 7.60 11.49 1.87
N PRO A 36 8.17 12.20 2.86
CA PRO A 36 8.72 13.53 2.62
C PRO A 36 9.91 13.55 1.66
N ILE A 37 10.76 12.51 1.65
CA ILE A 37 11.86 12.40 0.68
C ILE A 37 11.31 12.29 -0.74
N MET A 38 10.31 11.44 -0.97
CA MET A 38 9.70 11.28 -2.29
C MET A 38 8.99 12.55 -2.75
N THR A 39 8.24 13.21 -1.86
CA THR A 39 7.59 14.49 -2.16
C THR A 39 8.64 15.55 -2.49
N LEU A 40 9.73 15.64 -1.73
CA LEU A 40 10.83 16.56 -2.03
C LEU A 40 11.45 16.28 -3.39
N PHE A 41 11.77 15.01 -3.67
CA PHE A 41 12.31 14.58 -4.96
C PHE A 41 11.41 14.99 -6.14
N ILE A 42 10.11 14.75 -6.03
CA ILE A 42 9.12 15.17 -7.04
C ILE A 42 9.13 16.68 -7.22
N THR A 43 9.04 17.44 -6.12
CA THR A 43 9.01 18.91 -6.18
C THR A 43 10.29 19.50 -6.79
N VAL A 44 11.46 18.93 -6.50
CA VAL A 44 12.73 19.38 -7.06
C VAL A 44 12.74 19.18 -8.58
N ILE A 45 12.30 18.02 -9.06
CA ILE A 45 12.25 17.73 -10.51
C ILE A 45 11.28 18.68 -11.23
N GLU A 46 10.11 18.93 -10.64
CA GLU A 46 9.12 19.86 -11.20
C GLU A 46 9.63 21.31 -11.20
N MET A 47 10.35 21.74 -10.17
CA MET A 47 10.96 23.07 -10.11
C MET A 47 11.99 23.31 -11.21
N PHE A 48 12.80 22.30 -11.54
CA PHE A 48 13.79 22.39 -12.62
C PHE A 48 13.20 22.16 -14.02
N LYS A 49 11.88 21.97 -14.15
CA LYS A 49 11.18 21.63 -15.41
C LYS A 49 11.74 20.40 -16.12
N LEU A 50 12.36 19.49 -15.35
CA LEU A 50 12.91 18.23 -15.86
C LEU A 50 11.79 17.22 -16.18
N ASP A 51 10.58 17.46 -15.68
CA ASP A 51 9.35 16.72 -16.01
C ASP A 51 9.08 16.67 -17.51
N ILE A 52 9.34 17.78 -18.24
CA ILE A 52 9.13 17.87 -19.70
C ILE A 52 10.08 16.91 -20.43
N ILE A 53 11.34 16.86 -20.02
CA ILE A 53 12.37 16.01 -20.63
C ILE A 53 12.08 14.53 -20.31
N LEU A 54 11.73 14.23 -19.06
CA LEU A 54 11.39 12.88 -18.61
C LEU A 54 10.14 12.32 -19.31
N ASN A 55 9.11 13.16 -19.48
CA ASN A 55 7.89 12.78 -20.18
C ASN A 55 8.12 12.50 -21.68
N MET A 56 9.07 13.23 -22.28
CA MET A 56 9.45 13.06 -23.68
C MET A 56 10.30 11.79 -23.91
N PHE A 57 11.21 11.46 -23.01
CA PHE A 57 12.20 10.40 -23.27
C PHE A 57 11.93 9.03 -22.62
N CYS A 58 11.36 8.97 -21.41
CA CYS A 58 11.48 7.76 -20.59
C CYS A 58 10.19 7.33 -19.87
N MET A 59 9.47 8.26 -19.26
CA MET A 59 8.50 7.94 -18.21
C MET A 59 7.29 8.87 -18.25
N ASP A 60 6.07 8.35 -18.09
CA ASP A 60 4.90 9.21 -17.87
C ASP A 60 4.96 9.84 -16.48
N TRP A 61 5.44 11.09 -16.42
CA TRP A 61 5.68 11.80 -15.16
C TRP A 61 4.37 12.06 -14.38
N GLY A 62 3.26 12.28 -15.07
CA GLY A 62 1.97 12.52 -14.43
C GLY A 62 1.42 11.27 -13.75
N ASP A 63 1.53 10.12 -14.42
CA ASP A 63 1.15 8.84 -13.82
C ASP A 63 2.11 8.49 -12.65
N PHE A 64 3.43 8.72 -12.78
CA PHE A 64 4.36 8.49 -11.67
C PHE A 64 4.03 9.31 -10.41
N THR A 65 3.87 10.64 -10.55
CA THR A 65 3.62 11.54 -9.42
C THR A 65 2.29 11.22 -8.74
N THR A 66 1.24 10.93 -9.51
CA THR A 66 -0.06 10.52 -8.96
C THR A 66 0.03 9.19 -8.20
N GLY A 67 0.74 8.19 -8.73
CA GLY A 67 0.98 6.92 -8.02
C GLY A 67 1.76 7.10 -6.71
N MET A 68 2.77 7.97 -6.70
CA MET A 68 3.54 8.30 -5.51
C MET A 68 2.72 9.07 -4.46
N ALA A 69 1.85 9.98 -4.90
CA ALA A 69 0.95 10.72 -4.00
C ALA A 69 -0.10 9.79 -3.37
N MET A 70 -0.71 8.90 -4.17
CA MET A 70 -1.67 7.89 -3.70
C MET A 70 -1.03 6.93 -2.69
N SER A 71 0.15 6.39 -3.00
CA SER A 71 0.87 5.48 -2.08
C SER A 71 1.28 6.18 -0.79
N SER A 72 1.80 7.42 -0.86
CA SER A 72 2.16 8.20 0.34
C SER A 72 0.95 8.49 1.22
N THR A 73 -0.21 8.75 0.62
CA THR A 73 -1.47 8.92 1.34
C THR A 73 -1.88 7.63 2.06
N LEU A 74 -1.85 6.48 1.36
CA LEU A 74 -2.19 5.19 1.96
C LEU A 74 -1.26 4.85 3.13
N MET A 75 0.05 5.07 2.97
CA MET A 75 1.03 4.81 4.03
C MET A 75 0.85 5.74 5.24
N THR A 76 0.66 7.05 5.02
CA THR A 76 0.51 7.99 6.15
C THR A 76 -0.79 7.79 6.91
N VAL A 77 -1.89 7.51 6.23
CA VAL A 77 -3.18 7.19 6.86
C VAL A 77 -3.11 5.85 7.61
N SER A 78 -2.47 4.83 7.03
CA SER A 78 -2.33 3.53 7.70
C SER A 78 -1.44 3.61 8.94
N VAL A 79 -0.36 4.39 8.89
CA VAL A 79 0.47 4.67 10.06
C VAL A 79 -0.33 5.43 11.11
N ALA A 80 -1.14 6.42 10.75
CA ALA A 80 -1.98 7.12 11.72
C ALA A 80 -2.95 6.15 12.44
N ILE A 81 -3.63 5.28 11.68
CA ILE A 81 -4.58 4.31 12.24
C ILE A 81 -3.88 3.24 13.09
N THR A 82 -2.80 2.64 12.58
CA THR A 82 -2.06 1.61 13.32
C THR A 82 -1.40 2.19 14.56
N TYR A 83 -0.81 3.39 14.46
CA TYR A 83 -0.20 4.04 15.61
C TYR A 83 -1.23 4.37 16.70
N ALA A 84 -2.41 4.86 16.29
CA ALA A 84 -3.53 5.09 17.20
C ALA A 84 -3.96 3.81 17.92
N ASN A 85 -4.10 2.69 17.20
CA ASN A 85 -4.57 1.44 17.79
C ASN A 85 -3.54 0.79 18.71
N PHE A 86 -2.25 0.80 18.36
CA PHE A 86 -1.21 0.09 19.12
C PHE A 86 -0.56 0.92 20.23
N TYR A 87 -0.52 2.25 20.10
CA TYR A 87 0.29 3.10 20.99
C TYR A 87 -0.49 4.14 21.80
N ILE A 88 -1.79 4.36 21.54
CA ILE A 88 -2.59 5.20 22.44
C ILE A 88 -2.70 4.50 23.80
N CYS A 89 -2.26 5.20 24.85
CA CYS A 89 -2.45 4.80 26.23
C CYS A 89 -3.32 5.85 26.93
N LYS A 90 -4.14 5.42 27.90
CA LYS A 90 -5.06 6.30 28.64
C LYS A 90 -4.35 7.41 29.42
N THR A 91 -3.07 7.23 29.77
CA THR A 91 -2.31 8.16 30.62
C THR A 91 -1.11 8.81 29.91
N CYS A 92 -0.80 8.42 28.67
CA CYS A 92 0.39 8.91 27.98
C CYS A 92 0.05 10.07 27.03
N LEU A 93 0.14 11.31 27.53
CA LEU A 93 -0.06 12.54 26.73
C LEU A 93 0.87 12.58 25.50
N TYR A 94 2.09 12.07 25.63
CA TYR A 94 3.06 12.06 24.53
C TYR A 94 2.58 11.28 23.29
N ASN A 95 2.00 10.08 23.51
CA ASN A 95 1.51 9.25 22.40
C ASN A 95 0.30 9.87 21.70
N TRP A 96 -0.52 10.63 22.43
CA TRP A 96 -1.60 11.42 21.85
C TRP A 96 -1.07 12.49 20.91
N ILE A 97 -0.04 13.23 21.31
CA ILE A 97 0.58 14.26 20.46
C ILE A 97 1.09 13.64 19.16
N VAL A 98 1.87 12.56 19.22
CA VAL A 98 2.39 11.88 18.01
C VAL A 98 1.25 11.41 17.12
N THR A 99 0.18 10.86 17.70
CA THR A 99 -0.98 10.38 16.95
C THR A 99 -1.71 11.52 16.23
N VAL A 100 -1.94 12.65 16.91
CA VAL A 100 -2.59 13.83 16.30
C VAL A 100 -1.77 14.34 15.11
N PHE A 101 -0.46 14.46 15.27
CA PHE A 101 0.42 14.87 14.18
C PHE A 101 0.45 13.83 13.04
N ALA A 102 0.34 12.54 13.33
CA ALA A 102 0.23 11.49 12.31
C ALA A 102 -1.09 11.58 11.53
N PHE A 103 -2.21 11.88 12.19
CA PHE A 103 -3.48 12.14 11.49
C PHE A 103 -3.42 13.42 10.67
N LEU A 104 -2.79 14.48 11.18
CA LEU A 104 -2.61 15.72 10.42
C LEU A 104 -1.75 15.48 9.18
N SER A 105 -0.65 14.73 9.27
CA SER A 105 0.17 14.42 8.09
C SER A 105 -0.61 13.61 7.06
N GLY A 106 -1.34 12.56 7.49
CA GLY A 106 -2.24 11.80 6.62
C GLY A 106 -3.30 12.68 5.95
N PHE A 107 -3.92 13.58 6.72
CA PHE A 107 -4.93 14.51 6.19
C PHE A 107 -4.38 15.42 5.10
N VAL A 108 -3.19 16.02 5.30
CA VAL A 108 -2.61 16.90 4.27
C VAL A 108 -2.21 16.12 3.00
N TYR A 109 -1.78 14.86 3.10
CA TYR A 109 -1.58 14.01 1.92
C TYR A 109 -2.90 13.67 1.22
N THR A 110 -3.96 13.33 1.97
CA THR A 110 -5.28 13.09 1.37
C THR A 110 -5.81 14.31 0.62
N LEU A 111 -5.62 15.51 1.18
CA LEU A 111 -6.05 16.75 0.52
C LEU A 111 -5.32 17.00 -0.79
N GLU A 112 -4.03 16.67 -0.89
CA GLU A 112 -3.28 16.79 -2.15
C GLU A 112 -3.84 15.84 -3.21
N VAL A 113 -4.04 14.56 -2.87
CA VAL A 113 -4.60 13.59 -3.82
C VAL A 113 -6.03 13.98 -4.24
N VAL A 114 -6.85 14.45 -3.30
CA VAL A 114 -8.21 14.93 -3.61
C VAL A 114 -8.15 16.15 -4.51
N LYS A 115 -7.25 17.11 -4.23
CA LYS A 115 -7.06 18.29 -5.06
C LYS A 115 -6.62 17.91 -6.48
N ASP A 116 -5.59 17.08 -6.60
CA ASP A 116 -5.04 16.64 -7.88
C ASP A 116 -6.07 15.88 -8.72
N LYS A 117 -6.89 15.04 -8.08
CA LYS A 117 -7.86 14.16 -8.77
C LYS A 117 -9.19 14.86 -9.09
N PHE A 118 -9.74 15.65 -8.17
CA PHE A 118 -11.07 16.25 -8.32
C PHE A 118 -11.03 17.68 -8.85
N PHE A 119 -10.07 18.49 -8.42
CA PHE A 119 -10.04 19.92 -8.75
C PHE A 119 -9.17 20.22 -9.95
N ASP A 120 -7.92 19.74 -9.95
CA ASP A 120 -6.95 20.12 -10.98
C ASP A 120 -7.04 19.25 -12.25
N LYS A 121 -7.85 18.18 -12.23
CA LYS A 121 -8.09 17.24 -13.35
C LYS A 121 -6.79 16.94 -14.14
N LYS A 122 -5.68 16.70 -13.44
CA LYS A 122 -4.42 16.33 -14.09
C LYS A 122 -4.69 15.10 -14.97
N LYS A 123 -4.46 15.23 -16.28
CA LYS A 123 -4.77 14.24 -17.32
C LYS A 123 -3.82 13.04 -17.29
N GLY A 124 -3.69 12.33 -16.16
CA GLY A 124 -3.04 11.03 -16.12
C GLY A 124 -3.90 10.02 -16.88
N SER A 125 -3.33 9.24 -17.80
CA SER A 125 -4.13 8.37 -18.69
C SER A 125 -4.33 6.97 -18.08
N TYR A 126 -3.42 6.52 -17.21
CA TYR A 126 -3.44 5.15 -16.65
C TYR A 126 -3.68 5.09 -15.13
N LEU A 127 -3.09 6.00 -14.34
CA LEU A 127 -3.29 6.02 -12.87
C LEU A 127 -4.49 6.88 -12.43
N ALA A 128 -5.02 7.73 -13.31
CA ALA A 128 -6.37 8.29 -13.13
C ALA A 128 -7.47 7.28 -13.50
N ALA A 129 -7.13 6.25 -14.29
CA ALA A 129 -8.05 5.19 -14.66
C ALA A 129 -8.20 4.18 -13.51
N LEU A 130 -9.42 3.67 -13.31
CA LEU A 130 -9.76 2.71 -12.25
C LEU A 130 -8.78 1.53 -12.12
N PRO A 131 -8.27 0.90 -13.20
CA PRO A 131 -7.39 -0.28 -13.09
C PRO A 131 -6.05 0.02 -12.39
N GLY A 132 -5.43 1.17 -12.66
CA GLY A 132 -4.14 1.52 -12.04
C GLY A 132 -4.28 1.77 -10.53
N PHE A 133 -5.41 2.37 -10.12
CA PHE A 133 -5.71 2.61 -8.71
C PHE A 133 -5.88 1.30 -7.91
N TRP A 134 -6.59 0.32 -8.47
CA TRP A 134 -6.76 -0.99 -7.82
C TRP A 134 -5.41 -1.68 -7.57
N LYS A 135 -4.49 -1.66 -8.54
CA LYS A 135 -3.15 -2.25 -8.38
C LYS A 135 -2.32 -1.60 -7.27
N VAL A 136 -2.41 -0.27 -7.12
CA VAL A 136 -1.74 0.44 -6.01
C VAL A 136 -2.33 0.00 -4.67
N MET A 137 -3.65 -0.14 -4.58
CA MET A 137 -4.30 -0.65 -3.36
C MET A 137 -3.89 -2.09 -3.06
N GLU A 138 -3.87 -2.98 -4.07
CA GLU A 138 -3.45 -4.38 -3.90
C GLU A 138 -2.01 -4.48 -3.39
N ALA A 139 -1.10 -3.70 -3.98
CA ALA A 139 0.30 -3.69 -3.57
C ALA A 139 0.44 -3.16 -2.13
N PHE A 140 -0.32 -2.12 -1.79
CA PHE A 140 -0.36 -1.56 -0.45
C PHE A 140 -0.87 -2.55 0.60
N VAL A 141 -2.02 -3.19 0.35
CA VAL A 141 -2.59 -4.20 1.26
C VAL A 141 -1.66 -5.39 1.39
N SER A 142 -1.04 -5.84 0.30
CA SER A 142 -0.03 -6.90 0.32
C SER A 142 1.15 -6.53 1.23
N CYS A 143 1.65 -5.29 1.14
CA CYS A 143 2.70 -4.79 2.03
C CYS A 143 2.26 -4.81 3.51
N MET A 144 1.03 -4.39 3.80
CA MET A 144 0.47 -4.43 5.15
C MET A 144 0.32 -5.86 5.70
N ILE A 145 0.02 -6.84 4.84
CA ILE A 145 0.05 -8.26 5.21
C ILE A 145 1.45 -8.62 5.69
N PHE A 146 2.51 -8.31 4.91
CA PHE A 146 3.90 -8.60 5.29
C PHE A 146 4.33 -7.94 6.62
N VAL A 147 3.96 -6.68 6.85
CA VAL A 147 4.24 -5.98 8.12
C VAL A 147 3.59 -6.70 9.32
N SER A 148 2.46 -7.35 9.09
CA SER A 148 1.65 -8.02 10.11
C SER A 148 1.96 -9.51 10.27
N LEU A 149 2.77 -10.11 9.39
CA LEU A 149 3.07 -11.56 9.42
C LEU A 149 3.84 -11.94 10.70
N THR A 150 3.19 -12.68 11.59
CA THR A 150 3.77 -13.19 12.84
C THR A 150 3.26 -14.60 13.14
N GLY A 151 4.11 -15.45 13.73
CA GLY A 151 3.71 -16.79 14.21
C GLY A 151 3.36 -17.83 13.14
N TYR A 152 3.93 -17.72 11.92
CA TYR A 152 3.64 -18.64 10.80
C TYR A 152 4.64 -19.80 10.64
N LYS A 153 5.73 -19.82 11.41
CA LYS A 153 6.86 -20.76 11.20
C LYS A 153 6.54 -22.21 11.56
N ASP A 154 5.55 -22.44 12.39
CA ASP A 154 5.31 -23.75 13.02
C ASP A 154 4.38 -24.67 12.21
N SER A 155 3.74 -24.17 11.15
CA SER A 155 2.88 -25.01 10.32
C SER A 155 3.14 -24.83 8.82
N PRO A 156 3.23 -25.95 8.06
CA PRO A 156 3.52 -25.90 6.63
C PRO A 156 2.41 -25.19 5.84
N ALA A 157 1.16 -25.29 6.31
CA ALA A 157 0.02 -24.59 5.73
C ALA A 157 0.18 -23.06 5.73
N LEU A 158 0.70 -22.49 6.83
CA LEU A 158 0.92 -21.04 6.91
C LEU A 158 2.12 -20.60 6.08
N ILE A 159 3.16 -21.45 5.97
CA ILE A 159 4.29 -21.20 5.05
C ILE A 159 3.78 -21.15 3.60
N LEU A 160 2.88 -22.06 3.20
CA LEU A 160 2.24 -22.00 1.88
C LEU A 160 1.41 -20.73 1.68
N CYS A 161 0.73 -20.23 2.72
CA CYS A 161 0.04 -18.93 2.65
C CYS A 161 1.03 -17.78 2.43
N VAL A 162 2.20 -17.80 3.08
CA VAL A 162 3.24 -16.79 2.87
C VAL A 162 3.78 -16.84 1.44
N ILE A 163 4.01 -18.04 0.90
CA ILE A 163 4.40 -18.21 -0.51
C ILE A 163 3.32 -17.64 -1.45
N ALA A 164 2.05 -17.88 -1.14
CA ALA A 164 0.92 -17.35 -1.89
C ALA A 164 0.88 -15.80 -1.89
N TYR A 165 1.35 -15.13 -0.82
CA TYR A 165 1.49 -13.67 -0.79
C TYR A 165 2.73 -13.16 -1.51
N ILE A 166 3.84 -13.92 -1.48
CA ILE A 166 5.11 -13.54 -2.11
C ILE A 166 5.01 -13.54 -3.63
N ILE A 167 4.21 -14.42 -4.24
CA ILE A 167 4.10 -14.49 -5.70
C ILE A 167 3.50 -13.20 -6.29
N PRO A 168 2.35 -12.67 -5.82
CA PRO A 168 1.76 -11.47 -6.39
C PRO A 168 2.49 -10.17 -6.06
N PHE A 169 3.10 -10.11 -4.86
CA PHE A 169 3.67 -8.87 -4.33
C PHE A 169 4.71 -8.17 -5.23
N PRO A 170 5.78 -8.82 -5.73
CA PRO A 170 6.78 -8.15 -6.58
C PRO A 170 6.27 -7.91 -7.99
N ILE A 171 5.30 -8.72 -8.46
CA ILE A 171 4.76 -8.60 -9.81
C ILE A 171 3.90 -7.33 -9.93
N LEU A 172 3.18 -6.94 -8.88
CA LEU A 172 2.35 -5.73 -8.87
C LEU A 172 3.15 -4.43 -9.15
N PRO A 173 4.24 -4.10 -8.41
CA PRO A 173 5.11 -2.97 -8.75
C PRO A 173 5.71 -3.05 -10.14
N VAL A 174 6.04 -4.25 -10.63
CA VAL A 174 6.57 -4.44 -11.99
C VAL A 174 5.50 -4.10 -13.04
N ILE A 175 4.25 -4.52 -12.84
CA ILE A 175 3.13 -4.14 -13.73
C ILE A 175 2.89 -2.63 -13.69
N ILE A 176 2.96 -2.01 -12.51
CA ILE A 176 2.81 -0.56 -12.37
C ILE A 176 3.97 0.16 -13.10
N ALA A 177 5.22 -0.24 -12.85
CA ALA A 177 6.40 0.34 -13.47
C ALA A 177 6.39 0.19 -15.00
N THR A 178 6.08 -1.00 -15.51
CA THR A 178 6.01 -1.26 -16.97
C THR A 178 4.94 -0.42 -17.66
N ASN A 179 3.84 -0.07 -16.98
CA ASN A 179 2.83 0.83 -17.55
C ASN A 179 3.24 2.31 -17.51
N ILE A 180 4.04 2.72 -16.52
CA ILE A 180 4.54 4.10 -16.40
C ILE A 180 5.73 4.35 -17.37
N PHE A 181 6.59 3.35 -17.59
CA PHE A 181 7.74 3.47 -18.49
C PHE A 181 7.37 3.17 -19.96
N LYS A 182 7.22 4.23 -20.77
CA LYS A 182 6.86 4.14 -22.19
C LYS A 182 7.83 3.28 -23.01
N LYS A 183 9.15 3.41 -22.75
CA LYS A 183 10.21 2.64 -23.41
C LYS A 183 10.16 1.16 -23.04
N LEU A 184 9.96 0.86 -21.76
CA LEU A 184 9.88 -0.52 -21.27
C LEU A 184 8.67 -1.23 -21.90
N LYS A 185 7.53 -0.56 -21.98
CA LYS A 185 6.33 -1.06 -22.65
C LYS A 185 6.55 -1.39 -24.14
N GLN A 186 7.37 -0.61 -24.85
CA GLN A 186 7.73 -0.86 -26.25
C GLN A 186 8.74 -2.00 -26.43
N CYS A 187 9.58 -2.26 -25.42
CA CYS A 187 10.58 -3.35 -25.46
C CYS A 187 10.01 -4.72 -25.07
N LEU A 188 8.78 -4.79 -24.52
CA LEU A 188 8.18 -6.07 -24.14
C LEU A 188 7.72 -6.86 -25.39
N PRO A 189 8.21 -8.10 -25.60
CA PRO A 189 7.85 -8.91 -26.76
C PRO A 189 6.48 -9.60 -26.64
N PHE A 190 5.77 -9.43 -25.51
CA PHE A 190 4.51 -10.12 -25.22
C PHE A 190 3.37 -9.15 -24.91
N ASN A 191 2.14 -9.63 -25.11
CA ASN A 191 0.94 -8.85 -24.84
C ASN A 191 0.73 -8.69 -23.33
N LEU A 192 1.02 -7.48 -22.82
CA LEU A 192 0.97 -7.11 -21.40
C LEU A 192 -0.42 -7.37 -20.81
N ASP A 193 -1.49 -7.10 -21.56
CA ASP A 193 -2.86 -7.27 -21.09
C ASP A 193 -3.19 -8.75 -20.82
N ARG A 194 -2.70 -9.66 -21.67
CA ARG A 194 -2.86 -11.11 -21.49
C ARG A 194 -2.08 -11.61 -20.27
N PHE A 195 -0.87 -11.07 -20.05
CA PHE A 195 -0.06 -11.41 -18.89
C PHE A 195 -0.73 -10.95 -17.58
N VAL A 196 -1.22 -9.71 -17.53
CA VAL A 196 -1.94 -9.17 -16.37
C VAL A 196 -3.19 -9.99 -16.07
N PHE A 197 -3.94 -10.40 -17.10
CA PHE A 197 -5.11 -11.26 -16.90
C PHE A 197 -4.75 -12.61 -16.26
N ILE A 198 -3.76 -13.32 -16.81
CA ILE A 198 -3.31 -14.61 -16.26
C ILE A 198 -2.83 -14.42 -14.82
N PHE A 199 -2.08 -13.36 -14.57
CA PHE A 199 -1.59 -13.00 -13.24
C PHE A 199 -2.74 -12.75 -12.24
N LEU A 200 -3.79 -12.03 -12.63
CA LEU A 200 -4.94 -11.77 -11.78
C LEU A 200 -5.68 -13.06 -11.42
N VAL A 201 -5.88 -13.96 -12.39
CA VAL A 201 -6.50 -15.28 -12.13
C VAL A 201 -5.67 -16.08 -11.12
N ILE A 202 -4.35 -16.16 -11.31
CA ILE A 202 -3.46 -16.86 -10.37
C ILE A 202 -3.52 -16.21 -8.98
N SER A 203 -3.50 -14.88 -8.91
CA SER A 203 -3.55 -14.14 -7.64
C SER A 203 -4.85 -14.40 -6.89
N VAL A 204 -6.01 -14.38 -7.56
CA VAL A 204 -7.30 -14.71 -6.95
C VAL A 204 -7.28 -16.12 -6.36
N LEU A 205 -6.80 -17.12 -7.10
CA LEU A 205 -6.73 -18.51 -6.60
C LEU A 205 -5.83 -18.64 -5.37
N LEU A 206 -4.65 -18.02 -5.40
CA LEU A 206 -3.71 -17.98 -4.28
C LEU A 206 -4.32 -17.30 -3.04
N TYR A 207 -5.03 -16.19 -3.23
CA TYR A 207 -5.67 -15.46 -2.13
C TYR A 207 -6.92 -16.19 -1.60
N ILE A 208 -7.67 -16.93 -2.41
CA ILE A 208 -8.74 -17.83 -1.92
C ILE A 208 -8.14 -18.90 -1.00
N PHE A 209 -7.07 -19.56 -1.45
CA PHE A 209 -6.37 -20.56 -0.65
C PHE A 209 -5.90 -19.96 0.69
N ALA A 210 -5.23 -18.81 0.66
CA ALA A 210 -4.74 -18.17 1.86
C ALA A 210 -5.87 -17.67 2.78
N ALA A 211 -6.97 -17.16 2.23
CA ALA A 211 -8.14 -16.68 2.99
C ALA A 211 -8.84 -17.81 3.75
N ILE A 212 -8.77 -19.05 3.26
CA ILE A 212 -9.33 -20.22 3.93
C ILE A 212 -8.32 -20.82 4.93
N MET A 213 -7.09 -21.05 4.48
CA MET A 213 -6.10 -21.77 5.28
C MET A 213 -5.62 -20.94 6.47
N TRP A 214 -5.39 -19.64 6.30
CA TRP A 214 -4.91 -18.80 7.39
C TRP A 214 -5.82 -18.85 8.64
N PRO A 215 -7.13 -18.51 8.57
CA PRO A 215 -7.98 -18.53 9.75
C PRO A 215 -8.19 -19.94 10.33
N VAL A 216 -8.23 -20.98 9.50
CA VAL A 216 -8.39 -22.37 9.96
C VAL A 216 -7.21 -22.81 10.83
N PHE A 217 -5.98 -22.50 10.41
CA PHE A 217 -4.79 -22.90 11.18
C PHE A 217 -4.51 -21.97 12.36
N MET A 218 -4.88 -20.68 12.27
CA MET A 218 -4.60 -19.71 13.32
C MET A 218 -5.65 -19.64 14.43
N PHE A 219 -6.93 -19.86 14.13
CA PHE A 219 -8.01 -19.59 15.10
C PHE A 219 -8.77 -20.82 15.58
N ARG A 220 -8.68 -21.97 14.90
CA ARG A 220 -9.48 -23.17 15.22
C ARG A 220 -9.30 -23.64 16.67
N ASN A 221 -8.07 -23.59 17.19
CA ASN A 221 -7.74 -24.01 18.56
C ASN A 221 -7.22 -22.85 19.43
N ASN A 222 -7.39 -21.61 18.99
CA ASN A 222 -6.83 -20.43 19.64
C ASN A 222 -7.88 -19.31 19.75
N PRO A 223 -8.82 -19.44 20.71
CA PRO A 223 -9.84 -18.42 20.93
C PRO A 223 -9.21 -17.11 21.41
N ARG A 224 -9.88 -16.00 21.17
CA ARG A 224 -9.39 -14.67 21.56
C ARG A 224 -9.12 -14.62 23.07
N PRO A 225 -7.89 -14.30 23.52
CA PRO A 225 -7.60 -14.18 24.94
C PRO A 225 -8.36 -13.00 25.56
N LYS A 226 -8.89 -13.20 26.78
CA LYS A 226 -9.63 -12.16 27.53
C LYS A 226 -8.77 -10.94 27.85
N THR A 227 -7.47 -11.15 28.08
CA THR A 227 -6.45 -10.12 28.31
C THR A 227 -5.63 -9.92 27.04
N CYS A 228 -6.09 -9.06 26.15
CA CYS A 228 -5.45 -8.73 24.88
C CYS A 228 -5.09 -7.23 24.93
N PRO A 229 -3.91 -6.86 25.47
CA PRO A 229 -3.49 -5.47 25.54
C PRO A 229 -3.31 -4.91 24.13
N ALA A 230 -3.77 -3.67 23.91
CA ALA A 230 -3.80 -3.03 22.60
C ALA A 230 -2.43 -3.00 21.89
N SER A 231 -1.34 -2.94 22.66
CA SER A 231 0.01 -2.78 22.16
C SER A 231 0.71 -4.07 21.68
N TYR A 232 0.33 -5.25 22.19
CA TYR A 232 1.12 -6.49 21.98
C TYR A 232 0.29 -7.76 21.75
N CYS A 233 -0.97 -7.62 21.36
CA CYS A 233 -1.84 -8.78 21.22
C CYS A 233 -1.58 -9.54 19.90
N ILE A 234 -0.86 -10.67 20.01
CA ILE A 234 -0.51 -11.55 18.89
C ILE A 234 -1.77 -12.01 18.14
N TRP A 235 -2.83 -12.38 18.87
CA TRP A 235 -4.10 -12.80 18.28
C TRP A 235 -4.72 -11.69 17.39
N ALA A 236 -4.64 -10.43 17.83
CA ALA A 236 -5.15 -9.29 17.05
C ALA A 236 -4.31 -9.02 15.80
N ILE A 237 -2.98 -9.20 15.87
CA ILE A 237 -2.09 -9.08 14.71
C ILE A 237 -2.39 -10.19 13.69
N GLN A 238 -2.60 -11.42 14.16
CA GLN A 238 -2.97 -12.56 13.30
C GLN A 238 -4.36 -12.37 12.66
N PHE A 239 -5.29 -11.77 13.40
CA PHE A 239 -6.60 -11.37 12.87
C PHE A 239 -6.45 -10.28 11.80
N MET A 240 -5.56 -9.32 11.99
CA MET A 240 -5.28 -8.29 10.99
C MET A 240 -4.77 -8.91 9.68
N VAL A 241 -3.91 -9.92 9.74
CA VAL A 241 -3.48 -10.65 8.53
C VAL A 241 -4.68 -11.30 7.84
N ALA A 242 -5.52 -12.04 8.57
CA ALA A 242 -6.70 -12.68 7.98
C ALA A 242 -7.65 -11.67 7.32
N PHE A 243 -7.91 -10.55 8.01
CA PHE A 243 -8.74 -9.47 7.50
C PHE A 243 -8.15 -8.86 6.22
N LEU A 244 -6.86 -8.50 6.23
CA LEU A 244 -6.18 -7.93 5.07
C LEU A 244 -6.11 -8.92 3.90
N THR A 245 -5.98 -10.22 4.15
CA THR A 245 -6.04 -11.26 3.11
C THR A 245 -7.39 -11.28 2.42
N VAL A 246 -8.50 -11.19 3.18
CA VAL A 246 -9.85 -11.11 2.61
C VAL A 246 -10.04 -9.80 1.84
N VAL A 247 -9.59 -8.67 2.39
CA VAL A 247 -9.63 -7.38 1.68
C VAL A 247 -8.87 -7.47 0.37
N ASN A 248 -7.66 -8.02 0.36
CA ASN A 248 -6.86 -8.14 -0.86
C ASN A 248 -7.47 -9.11 -1.87
N LEU A 249 -8.09 -10.20 -1.41
CA LEU A 249 -8.87 -11.09 -2.27
C LEU A 249 -9.99 -10.31 -2.97
N ILE A 250 -10.74 -9.48 -2.24
CA ILE A 250 -11.78 -8.64 -2.83
C ILE A 250 -11.18 -7.71 -3.88
N LEU A 251 -10.05 -7.03 -3.59
CA LEU A 251 -9.39 -6.15 -4.55
C LEU A 251 -9.01 -6.90 -5.84
N PHE A 252 -8.34 -8.05 -5.73
CA PHE A 252 -7.97 -8.87 -6.89
C PHE A 252 -9.18 -9.37 -7.67
N THR A 253 -10.27 -9.75 -6.99
CA THR A 253 -11.50 -10.18 -7.67
C THR A 253 -12.17 -9.04 -8.43
N LEU A 254 -12.19 -7.83 -7.84
CA LEU A 254 -12.72 -6.64 -8.52
C LEU A 254 -11.84 -6.26 -9.71
N ASP A 255 -10.51 -6.23 -9.57
CA ASP A 255 -9.60 -5.95 -10.70
C ASP A 255 -9.77 -6.98 -11.82
N LEU A 256 -9.94 -8.27 -11.48
CA LEU A 256 -10.25 -9.32 -12.46
C LEU A 256 -11.58 -9.09 -13.17
N ILE A 257 -12.66 -8.76 -12.44
CA ILE A 257 -13.99 -8.47 -13.02
C ILE A 257 -13.92 -7.25 -13.94
N PHE A 258 -13.30 -6.16 -13.50
CA PHE A 258 -13.15 -4.95 -14.31
C PHE A 258 -12.27 -5.20 -15.54
N THR A 259 -11.21 -5.99 -15.41
CA THR A 259 -10.38 -6.40 -16.55
C THR A 259 -11.19 -7.23 -17.55
N LEU A 260 -12.01 -8.18 -17.09
CA LEU A 260 -12.91 -8.97 -17.94
C LEU A 260 -13.96 -8.11 -18.64
N LEU A 261 -14.63 -7.21 -17.91
CA LEU A 261 -15.62 -6.28 -18.48
C LEU A 261 -14.97 -5.33 -19.49
N GLY A 262 -13.76 -4.84 -19.21
CA GLY A 262 -12.98 -4.01 -20.13
C GLY A 262 -12.61 -4.73 -21.43
N ILE A 263 -12.26 -6.02 -21.34
CA ILE A 263 -12.01 -6.89 -22.50
C ILE A 263 -13.32 -7.16 -23.27
N CYS A 264 -14.45 -7.35 -22.58
CA CYS A 264 -15.75 -7.56 -23.21
C CYS A 264 -16.33 -6.29 -23.86
N ASN A 265 -15.89 -5.09 -23.47
CA ASN A 265 -16.40 -3.80 -24.00
C ASN A 265 -15.44 -3.07 -24.96
N PHE A 266 -14.42 -3.72 -25.54
CA PHE A 266 -13.54 -3.05 -26.51
C PHE A 266 -13.29 -3.85 -27.79
N LYS A 267 -14.25 -3.76 -28.71
CA LYS A 267 -13.92 -3.61 -30.13
C LYS A 267 -13.43 -2.17 -30.31
N ARG A 268 -12.11 -1.97 -30.28
CA ARG A 268 -11.49 -0.68 -30.57
C ARG A 268 -11.51 -0.49 -32.09
N THR A 269 -12.61 0.04 -32.62
CA THR A 269 -12.58 0.79 -33.88
C THR A 269 -11.95 2.15 -33.65
#